data_AF-A0A7W1EA94-F1
#
_entry.id   AF-A0A7W1EA94-F1
#
_cell.length_a   1.000
_cell.length_b   1.000
_cell.length_c   1.000
_cell.angle_alpha   90.00
_cell.angle_beta   90.00
_cell.angle_gamma   90.00
#
_symmetry.space_group_name_H-M   'P 1'
#
loop_
_entity.id
_entity.type
_entity.pdbx_description
1 polymer ?
#
loop_
_entity_poly.entity_id
_entity_poly.type
_entity_poly.pdbx_seq_one_letter_code
_entity_poly.pdbx_strand_id
1 'polypeptide(L)'
;MVETLTDAWRSYAQNGGQVLWLAERADSYQTHLGQWGVAARDGRSWQGDWASSMSWLRQDQLFTGIPTGGTVDFAFADLTPETVLVGLQPRDFASRVHAGLFVGWVHHVVALVAERPVDRGRVLACTFRIREQLDQHPVATIMMDDMIRHLTEGVAKG
;
A
#
# COMPACT_ATOMS: atom_id res chain seq x y z
N MET A 1 -5.52 -2.03 -12.45
CA MET A 1 -5.45 -1.05 -11.34
C MET A 1 -6.83 -0.44 -11.15
N VAL A 2 -7.24 -0.20 -9.91
CA VAL A 2 -8.54 0.39 -9.55
C VAL A 2 -8.35 1.43 -8.45
N GLU A 3 -9.14 2.49 -8.45
CA GLU A 3 -9.09 3.56 -7.44
C GLU A 3 -10.09 3.32 -6.30
N THR A 4 -11.17 2.59 -6.58
CA THR A 4 -12.18 2.20 -5.58
C THR A 4 -12.31 0.68 -5.57
N LEU A 5 -12.10 0.07 -4.41
CA LEU A 5 -12.30 -1.36 -4.20
C LEU A 5 -13.76 -1.63 -3.84
N THR A 6 -14.50 -2.15 -4.81
CA THR A 6 -15.92 -2.52 -4.68
C THR A 6 -16.09 -4.04 -4.56
N ASP A 7 -17.32 -4.49 -4.28
CA ASP A 7 -17.65 -5.92 -4.27
C ASP A 7 -17.36 -6.62 -5.60
N ALA A 8 -17.45 -5.91 -6.74
CA ALA A 8 -17.12 -6.45 -8.04
C ALA A 8 -15.62 -6.81 -8.13
N TRP A 9 -14.74 -5.94 -7.65
CA TRP A 9 -13.30 -6.18 -7.64
C TRP A 9 -12.90 -7.23 -6.61
N ARG A 10 -13.58 -7.26 -5.46
CA ARG A 10 -13.44 -8.36 -4.50
C ARG A 10 -13.82 -9.70 -5.14
N SER A 11 -14.98 -9.78 -5.79
CA SER A 11 -15.45 -10.99 -6.48
C SER A 11 -14.49 -11.41 -7.61
N TYR A 12 -13.97 -10.45 -8.39
CA TYR A 12 -12.93 -10.73 -9.37
C TYR A 12 -11.69 -11.37 -8.74
N ALA A 13 -11.20 -10.83 -7.62
CA ALA A 13 -10.08 -11.42 -6.88
C ALA A 13 -10.41 -12.82 -6.34
N GLN A 14 -11.61 -13.03 -5.79
CA GLN A 14 -12.05 -14.34 -5.29
C GLN A 14 -11.98 -15.43 -6.39
N ASN A 15 -12.26 -15.04 -7.63
CA ASN A 15 -12.24 -15.92 -8.80
C ASN A 15 -10.84 -16.08 -9.44
N GLY A 16 -9.77 -15.67 -8.75
CA GLY A 16 -8.38 -15.82 -9.22
C GLY A 16 -7.74 -14.53 -9.76
N GLY A 17 -8.50 -13.44 -9.77
CA GLY A 17 -8.03 -12.14 -10.24
C GLY A 17 -6.93 -11.53 -9.37
N GLN A 18 -6.11 -10.70 -10.02
CA GLN A 18 -5.07 -9.90 -9.37
C GLN A 18 -5.52 -8.43 -9.39
N VAL A 19 -5.69 -7.82 -8.21
CA VAL A 19 -6.17 -6.45 -8.10
C VAL A 19 -5.08 -5.56 -7.52
N LEU A 20 -4.60 -4.60 -8.30
CA LEU A 20 -3.88 -3.44 -7.78
C LEU A 20 -4.89 -2.36 -7.42
N TRP A 21 -5.01 -2.02 -6.15
CA TRP A 21 -5.90 -1.00 -5.62
C TRP A 21 -5.11 0.20 -5.11
N LEU A 22 -5.34 1.37 -5.69
CA LEU A 22 -4.83 2.65 -5.22
C LEU A 22 -5.78 3.20 -4.15
N ALA A 23 -5.47 2.93 -2.88
CA ALA A 23 -6.24 3.30 -1.71
C ALA A 23 -5.94 4.74 -1.25
N GLU A 24 -5.76 5.67 -2.20
CA GLU A 24 -5.30 7.05 -1.95
C GLU A 24 -6.32 7.89 -1.16
N ARG A 25 -7.60 7.49 -1.14
CA ARG A 25 -8.70 8.18 -0.44
C ARG A 25 -9.43 7.24 0.52
N ALA A 26 -9.91 7.74 1.66
CA ALA A 26 -10.51 6.91 2.70
C ALA A 26 -11.82 6.23 2.26
N ASP A 27 -12.60 6.89 1.40
CA ASP A 27 -13.86 6.40 0.81
C ASP A 27 -13.67 5.46 -0.39
N SER A 28 -12.42 5.15 -0.76
CA SER A 28 -12.10 4.17 -1.80
C SER A 28 -12.41 2.73 -1.40
N TYR A 29 -12.56 2.46 -0.10
CA TYR A 29 -12.88 1.13 0.41
C TYR A 29 -14.39 0.93 0.54
N GLN A 30 -14.99 0.27 -0.44
CA GLN A 30 -16.45 0.10 -0.56
C GLN A 30 -16.85 -1.38 -0.57
N THR A 31 -16.05 -2.22 0.08
CA THR A 31 -16.28 -3.67 0.23
C THR A 31 -15.71 -4.11 1.57
N HIS A 32 -15.65 -5.42 1.81
CA HIS A 32 -15.09 -6.02 3.01
C HIS A 32 -14.00 -7.05 2.71
N LEU A 33 -12.78 -6.77 3.18
CA LEU A 33 -11.60 -7.61 3.14
C LEU A 33 -11.23 -8.08 4.56
N GLY A 34 -12.21 -8.59 5.31
CA GLY A 34 -12.02 -8.99 6.70
C GLY A 34 -11.68 -7.78 7.59
N GLN A 35 -10.68 -7.90 8.44
CA GLN A 35 -10.30 -6.83 9.37
C GLN A 35 -9.67 -5.61 8.69
N TRP A 36 -9.35 -5.68 7.39
CA TRP A 36 -8.75 -4.55 6.67
C TRP A 36 -9.68 -3.35 6.60
N GLY A 37 -9.08 -2.16 6.67
CA GLY A 37 -9.75 -0.90 6.41
C GLY A 37 -8.77 0.16 5.90
N VAL A 38 -9.31 1.31 5.51
CA VAL A 38 -8.56 2.51 5.13
C VAL A 38 -8.96 3.63 6.07
N ALA A 39 -7.98 4.34 6.61
CA ALA A 39 -8.21 5.49 7.47
C ALA A 39 -7.45 6.70 6.96
N ALA A 40 -8.07 7.88 7.04
CA ALA A 40 -7.37 9.14 6.84
C ALA A 40 -6.27 9.32 7.91
N ARG A 41 -5.15 9.90 7.51
CA ARG A 41 -4.07 10.28 8.44
C ARG A 41 -4.38 11.54 9.21
N ASP A 42 -5.10 12.47 8.58
CA ASP A 42 -5.46 13.75 9.18
C ASP A 42 -6.29 13.56 10.46
N GLY A 43 -5.99 14.36 11.48
CA GLY A 43 -6.64 14.30 12.79
C GLY A 43 -6.41 12.99 13.56
N ARG A 44 -5.41 12.19 13.17
CA ARG A 44 -5.05 10.92 13.82
C ARG A 44 -3.60 10.92 14.30
N SER A 45 -3.25 9.95 15.14
CA SER A 45 -1.87 9.77 15.60
C SER A 45 -0.87 9.53 14.45
N TRP A 46 -1.33 9.14 13.26
CA TRP A 46 -0.47 8.92 12.08
C TRP A 46 -0.22 10.16 11.21
N GLN A 47 -0.75 11.32 11.60
CA GLN A 47 -0.50 12.58 10.91
C GLN A 47 1.00 12.94 10.93
N GLY A 48 1.66 12.74 12.08
CA GLY A 48 3.10 12.96 12.24
C GLY A 48 3.50 14.37 12.69
N ASP A 49 2.54 15.29 12.86
CA ASP A 49 2.84 16.68 13.28
C ASP A 49 3.14 16.81 14.78
N TRP A 50 2.83 15.77 15.56
CA TRP A 50 2.98 15.77 17.02
C TRP A 50 4.17 14.92 17.51
N ALA A 51 4.76 14.07 16.65
CA ALA A 51 5.91 13.23 16.94
C ALA A 51 6.61 12.81 15.64
N SER A 52 7.93 12.57 15.69
CA SER A 52 8.70 12.12 14.53
C SER A 52 8.08 10.86 13.90
N SER A 53 7.91 10.89 12.58
CA SER A 53 7.41 9.76 11.80
C SER A 53 8.45 9.31 10.79
N MET A 54 8.52 8.01 10.54
CA MET A 54 9.40 7.41 9.53
C MET A 54 8.61 6.42 8.71
N SER A 55 8.64 6.59 7.40
CA SER A 55 8.07 5.66 6.44
C SER A 55 9.17 4.83 5.79
N TRP A 56 8.90 3.55 5.58
CA TRP A 56 9.86 2.57 5.05
C TRP A 56 9.28 1.78 3.87
N LEU A 57 10.19 1.20 3.08
CA LEU A 57 9.93 0.36 1.90
C LEU A 57 10.70 -0.96 2.04
N ARG A 58 10.06 -2.08 1.72
CA ARG A 58 10.69 -3.41 1.73
C ARG A 58 11.42 -3.73 0.45
N GLN A 59 12.57 -3.11 0.27
CA GLN A 59 13.42 -3.31 -0.92
C GLN A 59 14.01 -4.72 -1.04
N ASP A 60 13.87 -5.58 -0.02
CA ASP A 60 14.21 -7.00 -0.09
C ASP A 60 13.16 -7.84 -0.86
N GLN A 61 11.96 -7.29 -1.09
CA GLN A 61 10.85 -8.00 -1.72
C GLN A 61 10.17 -7.21 -2.84
N LEU A 62 9.94 -5.92 -2.63
CA LEU A 62 9.22 -5.03 -3.53
C LEU A 62 9.89 -3.65 -3.53
N PHE A 63 9.82 -2.88 -4.61
CA PHE A 63 10.46 -1.56 -4.69
C PHE A 63 12.00 -1.60 -4.73
N THR A 64 12.57 -2.68 -5.28
CA THR A 64 14.02 -2.87 -5.45
C THR A 64 14.64 -1.78 -6.34
N GLY A 65 13.86 -1.16 -7.24
CA GLY A 65 14.32 -0.14 -8.17
C GLY A 65 14.42 1.28 -7.59
N ILE A 66 14.00 1.49 -6.34
CA ILE A 66 13.95 2.83 -5.73
C ILE A 66 15.28 3.15 -5.01
N PRO A 67 16.00 4.23 -5.36
CA PRO A 67 17.35 4.49 -4.84
C PRO A 67 17.38 5.21 -3.48
N THR A 68 16.53 4.81 -2.51
CA THR A 68 16.39 5.49 -1.21
C THR A 68 16.82 4.65 0.01
N GLY A 69 17.44 3.49 -0.22
CA GLY A 69 17.92 2.61 0.86
C GLY A 69 16.80 2.14 1.81
N GLY A 70 15.58 1.99 1.29
CA GLY A 70 14.42 1.50 2.05
C GLY A 70 13.69 2.56 2.84
N THR A 71 14.05 3.84 2.72
CA THR A 71 13.36 4.94 3.38
C THR A 71 12.47 5.70 2.39
N VAL A 72 11.34 6.21 2.86
CA VAL A 72 10.54 7.19 2.10
C VAL A 72 11.09 8.57 2.48
N ASP A 73 11.83 9.18 1.57
CA ASP A 73 12.53 10.45 1.77
C ASP A 73 11.96 11.57 0.89
N PHE A 74 12.74 12.63 0.66
CA PHE A 74 12.33 13.78 -0.14
C PHE A 74 11.97 13.42 -1.59
N ALA A 75 12.45 12.29 -2.12
CA ALA A 75 12.05 11.81 -3.44
C ALA A 75 10.58 11.38 -3.50
N PHE A 76 9.86 11.34 -2.38
CA PHE A 76 8.44 10.99 -2.29
C PHE A 76 7.54 12.18 -1.92
N ALA A 77 8.06 13.41 -1.88
CA ALA A 77 7.34 14.57 -1.35
C ALA A 77 5.91 14.69 -1.93
N ASP A 78 5.77 14.59 -3.25
CA ASP A 78 4.48 14.69 -3.97
C ASP A 78 3.65 13.40 -3.96
N LEU A 79 4.21 12.31 -3.43
CA LEU A 79 3.57 10.99 -3.33
C LEU A 79 3.07 10.67 -1.92
N THR A 80 3.25 11.60 -0.98
CA THR A 80 2.95 11.40 0.44
C THR A 80 1.51 10.89 0.63
N PRO A 81 1.32 9.72 1.27
CA PRO A 81 -0.01 9.16 1.50
C PRO A 81 -0.87 10.06 2.38
N GLU A 82 -2.15 10.22 2.04
CA GLU A 82 -3.16 10.85 2.90
C GLU A 82 -3.92 9.83 3.75
N THR A 83 -3.80 8.55 3.41
CA THR A 83 -4.45 7.43 4.05
C THR A 83 -3.45 6.36 4.49
N VAL A 84 -3.89 5.50 5.39
CA VAL A 84 -3.16 4.31 5.85
C VAL A 84 -4.07 3.08 5.82
N LEU A 85 -3.46 1.92 5.65
CA LEU A 85 -4.14 0.62 5.77
C LEU A 85 -4.13 0.19 7.24
N VAL A 86 -5.30 -0.16 7.76
CA VAL A 86 -5.52 -0.54 9.17
C VAL A 86 -6.10 -1.94 9.30
N GLY A 87 -6.03 -2.49 10.52
CA GLY A 87 -6.54 -3.83 10.83
C GLY A 87 -5.63 -4.98 10.39
N LEU A 88 -4.39 -4.66 10.02
CA LEU A 88 -3.31 -5.63 9.82
C LEU A 88 -2.79 -6.12 11.18
N GLN A 89 -2.45 -7.41 11.24
CA GLN A 89 -1.90 -8.04 12.44
C GLN A 89 -0.37 -8.06 12.37
N PRO A 90 0.34 -8.20 13.50
CA PRO A 90 1.81 -8.19 13.53
C PRO A 90 2.47 -9.16 12.53
N ARG A 91 1.89 -10.35 12.32
CA ARG A 91 2.39 -11.33 11.33
C ARG A 91 2.30 -10.86 9.87
N ASP A 92 1.37 -9.96 9.57
CA ASP A 92 1.20 -9.42 8.23
C ASP A 92 2.39 -8.51 7.89
N PHE A 93 2.94 -7.79 8.86
CA PHE A 93 4.14 -6.96 8.66
C PHE A 93 5.39 -7.76 8.27
N ALA A 94 5.47 -9.03 8.68
CA ALA A 94 6.60 -9.88 8.34
C ALA A 94 6.56 -10.40 6.89
N SER A 95 5.37 -10.49 6.26
CA SER A 95 5.20 -11.22 5.00
C SER A 95 4.33 -10.55 3.94
N ARG A 96 3.54 -9.55 4.29
CA ARG A 96 2.49 -8.98 3.44
C ARG A 96 2.46 -7.46 3.41
N VAL A 97 3.23 -6.78 4.26
CA VAL A 97 3.38 -5.32 4.21
C VAL A 97 4.70 -5.00 3.51
N HIS A 98 4.62 -4.24 2.42
CA HIS A 98 5.76 -3.85 1.60
C HIS A 98 6.19 -2.40 1.79
N ALA A 99 5.34 -1.60 2.43
CA ALA A 99 5.68 -0.27 2.89
C ALA A 99 4.87 0.05 4.14
N GLY A 100 5.46 0.76 5.09
CA GLY A 100 4.80 1.09 6.34
C GLY A 100 5.24 2.43 6.89
N LEU A 101 4.47 2.91 7.87
CA LEU A 101 4.73 4.13 8.62
C LEU A 101 4.81 3.78 10.10
N PHE A 102 5.82 4.32 10.77
CA PHE A 102 5.98 4.29 12.21
C PHE A 102 5.96 5.71 12.76
N VAL A 103 5.20 5.96 13.84
CA VAL A 103 5.10 7.29 14.46
C VAL A 103 5.52 7.26 15.93
N GLY A 104 6.61 7.96 16.24
CA GLY A 104 7.12 8.20 17.59
C GLY A 104 7.49 6.93 18.36
N TRP A 105 7.89 7.07 19.63
CA TRP A 105 8.20 5.95 20.55
C TRP A 105 7.01 5.03 20.87
N VAL A 106 5.85 5.29 20.27
CA VAL A 106 4.62 4.54 20.48
C VAL A 106 4.55 3.51 19.35
N HIS A 107 4.41 2.22 19.69
CA HIS A 107 4.39 1.10 18.75
C HIS A 107 3.20 1.08 17.76
N HIS A 108 2.83 2.22 17.17
CA HIS A 108 1.82 2.37 16.13
C HIS A 108 2.49 2.26 14.76
N VAL A 109 2.59 1.03 14.28
CA VAL A 109 2.95 0.73 12.89
C VAL A 109 1.66 0.59 12.09
N VAL A 110 1.61 1.25 10.93
CA VAL A 110 0.54 1.09 9.95
C VAL A 110 1.12 0.79 8.57
N ALA A 111 0.32 0.16 7.71
CA ALA A 111 0.77 -0.18 6.37
C ALA A 111 0.40 0.93 5.38
N LEU A 112 1.31 1.16 4.43
CA LEU A 112 1.13 2.04 3.27
C LEU A 112 0.98 1.23 1.98
N VAL A 113 1.67 0.10 1.90
CA VAL A 113 1.50 -0.90 0.85
C VAL A 113 1.39 -2.26 1.49
N ALA A 114 0.31 -3.00 1.19
CA ALA A 114 0.14 -4.35 1.69
C ALA A 114 -0.65 -5.23 0.72
N GLU A 115 -0.39 -6.53 0.76
CA GLU A 115 -1.13 -7.54 0.00
C GLU A 115 -2.03 -8.43 0.86
N ARG A 116 -3.15 -8.84 0.28
CA ARG A 116 -4.11 -9.75 0.89
C ARG A 116 -4.53 -10.82 -0.11
N PRO A 117 -4.31 -12.11 0.19
CA PRO A 117 -4.97 -13.20 -0.52
C PRO A 117 -6.48 -13.14 -0.34
N VAL A 118 -7.21 -13.33 -1.44
CA VAL A 118 -8.67 -13.32 -1.51
C VAL A 118 -9.08 -14.56 -2.29
N ASP A 119 -9.44 -15.62 -1.56
CA ASP A 119 -9.68 -16.97 -2.10
C ASP A 119 -8.59 -17.40 -3.10
N ARG A 120 -8.88 -17.41 -4.40
CA ARG A 120 -7.96 -17.87 -5.45
C ARG A 120 -7.06 -16.77 -6.00
N GLY A 121 -7.29 -15.51 -5.65
CA GLY A 121 -6.53 -14.36 -6.12
C GLY A 121 -5.99 -13.52 -4.96
N ARG A 122 -5.67 -12.25 -5.24
CA ARG A 122 -5.18 -11.32 -4.22
C ARG A 122 -5.43 -9.86 -4.60
N VAL A 123 -5.40 -9.01 -3.58
CA VAL A 123 -5.45 -7.57 -3.66
C VAL A 123 -4.14 -7.01 -3.12
N LEU A 124 -3.43 -6.21 -3.90
CA LEU A 124 -2.32 -5.37 -3.45
C LEU A 124 -2.84 -3.93 -3.33
N ALA A 125 -2.83 -3.38 -2.13
CA ALA A 125 -3.28 -2.03 -1.83
C ALA A 125 -2.07 -1.09 -1.67
N CYS A 126 -2.17 0.14 -2.20
CA CYS A 126 -1.14 1.18 -2.11
C CYS A 126 -1.78 2.53 -1.77
N THR A 127 -1.28 3.22 -0.75
CA THR A 127 -1.80 4.52 -0.30
C THR A 127 -0.99 5.74 -0.78
N PHE A 128 0.17 5.51 -1.40
CA PHE A 128 0.94 6.59 -2.04
C PHE A 128 0.13 7.23 -3.16
N ARG A 129 0.24 8.56 -3.28
CA ARG A 129 -0.45 9.38 -4.28
C ARG A 129 0.18 9.22 -5.66
N ILE A 130 0.02 8.05 -6.25
CA ILE A 130 0.68 7.65 -7.49
C ILE A 130 -0.14 8.11 -8.69
N ARG A 131 -1.48 8.01 -8.62
CA ARG A 131 -2.35 8.13 -9.80
C ARG A 131 -2.12 9.41 -10.60
N GLU A 132 -2.12 10.54 -9.91
CA GLU A 132 -1.98 11.87 -10.50
C GLU A 132 -0.53 12.18 -10.92
N GLN A 133 0.44 11.39 -10.46
CA GLN A 133 1.87 11.66 -10.59
C GLN A 133 2.59 10.72 -11.58
N LEU A 134 1.90 9.71 -12.14
CA LEU A 134 2.50 8.69 -13.00
C LEU A 134 3.29 9.23 -14.20
N ASP A 135 2.84 10.34 -14.80
CA ASP A 135 3.44 10.90 -16.01
C ASP A 135 4.62 11.85 -15.74
N GLN A 136 4.78 12.28 -14.49
CA GLN A 136 5.69 13.39 -14.13
C GLN A 136 6.69 12.99 -13.04
N HIS A 137 6.40 11.94 -12.26
CA HIS A 137 7.16 11.57 -11.10
C HIS A 137 7.84 10.20 -11.29
N PRO A 138 9.17 10.12 -11.44
CA PRO A 138 9.87 8.87 -11.75
C PRO A 138 9.69 7.78 -10.67
N VAL A 139 9.63 8.16 -9.39
CA VAL A 139 9.33 7.20 -8.31
C VAL A 139 7.93 6.60 -8.46
N ALA A 140 6.91 7.38 -8.87
CA ALA A 140 5.55 6.87 -9.07
C ALA A 140 5.53 5.83 -10.20
N THR A 141 6.26 6.08 -11.29
CA THR A 141 6.43 5.15 -12.41
C THR A 141 7.10 3.85 -11.94
N ILE A 142 8.22 3.93 -11.21
CA ILE A 142 8.95 2.76 -10.69
C ILE A 142 8.07 1.95 -9.74
N MET A 143 7.40 2.62 -8.80
CA MET A 143 6.49 1.96 -7.85
C MET A 143 5.38 1.20 -8.57
N MET A 144 4.75 1.83 -9.58
CA MET A 144 3.68 1.21 -10.36
C MET A 144 4.18 -0.04 -11.09
N ASP A 145 5.32 0.08 -11.78
CA ASP A 145 5.93 -1.02 -12.52
C ASP A 145 6.31 -2.20 -11.61
N ASP A 146 6.95 -1.92 -10.48
CA ASP A 146 7.30 -2.94 -9.48
C ASP A 146 6.06 -3.64 -8.90
N MET A 147 4.98 -2.90 -8.60
CA MET A 147 3.72 -3.48 -8.11
C MET A 147 3.02 -4.35 -9.17
N ILE A 148 3.01 -3.91 -10.44
CA ILE A 148 2.43 -4.70 -11.53
C ILE A 148 3.23 -5.99 -11.72
N ARG A 149 4.57 -5.91 -11.75
CA ARG A 149 5.45 -7.07 -11.88
C ARG A 149 5.26 -8.06 -10.73
N HIS A 150 5.21 -7.58 -9.50
CA HIS A 150 4.97 -8.43 -8.32
C HIS A 150 3.62 -9.15 -8.40
N LEU A 151 2.58 -8.47 -8.89
CA LEU A 151 1.25 -9.06 -9.07
C LEU A 151 1.22 -10.13 -10.17
N THR A 152 1.99 -9.98 -11.25
CA THR A 152 2.01 -10.94 -12.37
C THR A 152 2.93 -12.14 -12.10
N GLU A 153 4.06 -11.96 -11.42
CA GLU A 153 4.99 -13.05 -11.11
C GLU A 153 4.40 -14.09 -10.15
N GLY A 154 3.50 -13.69 -9.25
CA GLY A 154 2.80 -14.63 -8.38
C GLY A 154 1.77 -15.50 -9.11
N VAL A 155 1.34 -15.13 -10.32
CA VAL A 155 0.45 -15.96 -11.16
C VAL A 155 1.24 -17.10 -11.83
N ALA A 156 2.53 -16.90 -12.12
CA ALA A 156 3.36 -17.87 -12.82
C ALA A 156 3.84 -19.05 -11.95
N LYS A 157 3.62 -19.00 -10.62
CA LYS A 157 4.04 -20.04 -9.67
C LYS A 157 2.88 -20.90 -9.13
N GLY A 158 1.67 -20.77 -9.70
CA GLY A 158 0.46 -21.47 -9.28
C GLY A 158 0.03 -22.60 -10.21
#